data_AF-A0A846W6V0-F1
#
_entry.id   AF-A0A846W6V0-F1
#
_cell.length_a   1.000
_cell.length_b   1.000
_cell.length_c   1.000
_cell.angle_alpha   90.00
_cell.angle_beta   90.00
_cell.angle_gamma   90.00
#
_symmetry.space_group_name_H-M   'P 1'
#
loop_
_entity.id
_entity.type
_entity.pdbx_description
1 polymer ?
#
loop_
_entity_poly.entity_id
_entity_poly.type
_entity_poly.pdbx_seq_one_letter_code
_entity_poly.pdbx_strand_id
1 'polypeptide(L)'
;MGQHDMPGTIKWAGWILAVIGAGHLGLGLLVSSSSFDEWLTFELWGHWWEDTPAANSFWANPAGFGWPLLLVGSLIVWMDRRGIVPPEFLAWAVLGWGVVCALVVEPTPAPVVVIAAILLLRGIRVAGAQVASPVLAR
;
A
#
# COMPACT_ATOMS: atom_id res chain seq x y z
N MET A 1 10.33 -17.80 -24.17
CA MET A 1 9.27 -16.86 -23.77
C MET A 1 9.92 -15.50 -23.62
N GLY A 2 9.63 -14.56 -24.52
CA GLY A 2 10.19 -13.21 -24.45
C GLY A 2 9.63 -12.48 -23.24
N GLN A 3 10.52 -12.00 -22.38
CA GLN A 3 10.18 -11.17 -21.23
C GLN A 3 9.73 -9.81 -21.80
N HIS A 4 8.41 -9.60 -21.92
CA HIS A 4 7.89 -8.26 -22.16
C HIS A 4 8.14 -7.47 -20.87
N ASP A 5 9.07 -6.52 -20.93
CA ASP A 5 9.28 -5.58 -19.83
C ASP A 5 7.96 -4.84 -19.56
N MET A 6 7.38 -5.10 -18.40
CA MET A 6 6.19 -4.39 -17.93
C MET A 6 6.50 -2.88 -17.88
N PRO A 7 5.50 -2.00 -18.10
CA PRO A 7 5.73 -0.57 -17.99
C PRO A 7 6.36 -0.25 -16.63
N GLY A 8 7.52 0.41 -16.62
CA GLY A 8 8.24 0.71 -15.38
C GLY A 8 7.39 1.45 -14.33
N THR A 9 6.28 2.05 -14.74
CA THR A 9 5.27 2.66 -13.87
C THR A 9 4.64 1.69 -12.86
N ILE A 10 4.44 0.41 -13.19
CA ILE A 10 3.88 -0.57 -12.25
C ILE A 10 4.87 -0.87 -11.13
N LYS A 11 6.12 -1.16 -11.51
CA LYS A 11 7.23 -1.34 -10.57
C LYS A 11 7.39 -0.15 -9.63
N TRP A 12 7.42 1.06 -10.18
CA TRP A 12 7.57 2.28 -9.37
C TRP A 12 6.38 2.52 -8.46
N ALA A 13 5.15 2.29 -8.93
CA ALA A 13 3.97 2.35 -8.07
C ALA A 13 4.10 1.38 -6.88
N GLY A 14 4.47 0.12 -7.14
CA GLY A 14 4.71 -0.87 -6.08
C GLY A 14 5.76 -0.43 -5.07
N TRP A 15 6.90 0.10 -5.53
CA TRP A 15 7.95 0.62 -4.64
C TRP A 15 7.50 1.81 -3.80
N ILE A 16 6.79 2.78 -4.38
CA ILE A 16 6.28 3.94 -3.64
C ILE A 16 5.37 3.47 -2.50
N LEU A 17 4.41 2.58 -2.80
CA LEU A 17 3.50 2.03 -1.79
C LEU A 17 4.27 1.26 -0.70
N ALA A 18 5.24 0.42 -1.09
CA ALA A 18 6.04 -0.35 -0.15
C ALA A 18 6.88 0.54 0.78
N VAL A 19 7.55 1.56 0.23
CA VAL A 19 8.37 2.49 1.00
C VAL A 19 7.52 3.33 1.95
N ILE A 20 6.37 3.84 1.50
CA ILE A 20 5.45 4.58 2.38
C ILE A 20 4.93 3.67 3.50
N GLY A 21 4.51 2.44 3.18
CA GLY A 21 4.05 1.47 4.17
C GLY A 21 5.12 1.13 5.21
N ALA A 22 6.35 0.83 4.76
CA ALA A 22 7.49 0.57 5.63
C ALA A 22 7.87 1.79 6.48
N GLY A 23 7.88 2.98 5.89
CA GLY A 23 8.17 4.23 6.58
C GLY A 23 7.13 4.55 7.66
N HIS A 24 5.84 4.40 7.33
CA HIS A 24 4.73 4.56 8.29
C HIS A 24 4.87 3.61 9.46
N LEU A 25 5.09 2.31 9.20
CA LEU A 25 5.28 1.31 10.24
C LEU A 25 6.51 1.58 11.11
N GLY A 26 7.66 1.81 10.47
CA GLY A 26 8.92 2.01 11.16
C GLY A 26 8.91 3.25 12.03
N LEU A 27 8.49 4.39 11.47
CA LEU A 27 8.39 5.64 12.22
C LEU A 27 7.31 5.54 13.31
N GLY A 28 6.15 4.97 12.99
CA GLY A 28 5.09 4.78 13.97
C GLY A 28 5.53 3.89 15.13
N LEU A 29 6.26 2.80 14.87
CA LEU A 29 6.73 1.89 15.93
C LEU A 29 7.76 2.61 16.81
N LEU A 30 8.64 3.42 16.22
CA LEU A 30 9.60 4.22 16.98
C LEU A 30 8.91 5.24 17.89
N VAL A 31 7.92 5.97 17.35
CA VAL A 31 7.17 6.99 18.11
C VAL A 31 6.29 6.36 19.19
N SER A 32 5.78 5.14 18.96
CA SER A 32 4.93 4.40 19.90
C SER A 32 5.70 3.47 20.84
N SER A 33 7.03 3.54 20.86
CA SER A 33 7.88 2.64 21.66
C SER A 33 7.59 2.66 23.16
N SER A 34 7.06 3.77 23.69
CA SER A 34 6.64 3.88 25.08
C SER A 34 5.45 2.99 25.45
N SER A 35 4.67 2.54 24.47
CA SER A 35 3.47 1.71 24.68
C SER A 35 3.70 0.21 24.46
N PHE A 36 4.96 -0.21 24.25
CA PHE A 36 5.27 -1.60 23.92
C PHE A 36 5.04 -2.54 25.10
N ASP A 37 5.24 -2.07 26.33
CA ASP A 37 5.04 -2.91 27.51
C ASP A 37 3.59 -3.35 27.59
N GLU A 38 2.64 -2.41 27.53
CA GLU A 38 1.21 -2.67 27.57
C GLU A 38 0.73 -3.57 26.41
N TRP A 39 1.36 -3.46 25.24
CA TRP A 39 1.04 -4.34 24.11
C TRP A 39 1.51 -5.77 24.33
N LEU A 40 2.71 -5.95 24.89
CA LEU A 40 3.35 -7.25 25.07
C LEU A 40 2.87 -7.97 26.34
N THR A 41 2.37 -7.24 27.33
CA THR A 41 1.73 -7.78 28.53
C THR A 41 0.24 -8.06 28.35
N PHE A 42 -0.31 -7.81 27.15
CA PHE A 42 -1.72 -8.01 26.78
C PHE A 42 -2.71 -7.09 27.53
N GLU A 43 -2.28 -5.93 28.00
CA GLU A 43 -3.17 -4.97 28.70
C GLU A 43 -4.28 -4.41 27.80
N LEU A 44 -4.11 -4.47 26.47
CA LEU A 44 -5.15 -4.12 25.51
C LEU A 44 -6.31 -5.15 25.43
N TRP A 45 -6.15 -6.36 26.00
CA TRP A 45 -7.23 -7.35 25.98
C TRP A 45 -8.43 -6.87 26.78
N GLY A 46 -9.56 -6.67 26.09
CA GLY A 46 -10.77 -6.12 26.70
C GLY A 46 -10.73 -4.60 26.93
N HIS A 47 -9.68 -3.91 26.49
CA HIS A 47 -9.51 -2.47 26.65
C HIS A 47 -9.05 -1.76 25.36
N TRP A 48 -8.94 -2.49 24.24
CA TRP A 48 -8.39 -1.98 22.98
C TRP A 48 -9.19 -0.84 22.34
N TRP A 49 -10.45 -0.63 22.75
CA TRP A 49 -11.31 0.45 22.24
C TRP A 49 -11.27 1.71 23.11
N GLU A 50 -10.62 1.65 24.27
CA GLU A 50 -10.56 2.78 25.20
C GLU A 50 -9.64 3.88 24.66
N ASP A 51 -9.98 5.13 24.96
CA ASP A 51 -9.18 6.30 24.56
C ASP A 51 -7.96 6.44 25.46
N THR A 52 -6.98 5.57 25.25
CA THR A 52 -5.70 5.55 25.98
C THR A 52 -4.53 5.70 25.01
N PRO A 53 -3.37 6.23 25.45
CA PRO A 53 -2.19 6.33 24.60
C PRO A 53 -1.78 4.99 23.98
N ALA A 54 -1.83 3.88 24.74
CA ALA A 54 -1.46 2.56 24.26
C ALA A 54 -2.44 2.01 23.20
N ALA A 55 -3.75 2.19 23.40
CA ALA A 55 -4.75 1.74 22.42
C ALA A 55 -4.70 2.59 21.13
N ASN A 56 -4.64 3.92 21.26
CA ASN A 56 -4.57 4.83 20.13
C ASN A 56 -3.32 4.59 19.27
N SER A 57 -2.16 4.41 19.91
CA SER A 57 -0.91 4.11 19.20
C SER A 57 -0.91 2.73 18.56
N PHE A 58 -1.58 1.74 19.16
CA PHE A 58 -1.75 0.41 18.57
C PHE A 58 -2.55 0.47 17.27
N TRP A 59 -3.70 1.15 17.26
CA TRP A 59 -4.54 1.31 16.07
C TRP A 59 -3.91 2.21 15.00
N ALA A 60 -3.14 3.22 15.41
CA ALA A 60 -2.43 4.08 14.47
C ALA A 60 -1.32 3.34 13.72
N ASN A 61 -0.77 2.25 14.29
CA ASN A 61 0.46 1.68 13.77
C ASN A 61 0.49 0.14 13.63
N PRO A 62 0.75 -0.69 14.65
CA PRO A 62 0.83 -2.15 14.45
C PRO A 62 -0.48 -2.75 13.92
N ALA A 63 -1.65 -2.21 14.28
CA ALA A 63 -2.95 -2.55 13.70
C ALA A 63 -3.44 -1.54 12.64
N GLY A 64 -2.58 -0.61 12.25
CA GLY A 64 -2.86 0.42 11.26
C GLY A 64 -2.65 -0.03 9.82
N PHE A 65 -2.77 0.91 8.88
CA PHE A 65 -2.73 0.62 7.44
C PHE A 65 -1.32 0.42 6.85
N GLY A 66 -0.27 0.59 7.65
CA GLY A 66 1.11 0.46 7.19
C GLY A 66 1.47 -0.94 6.68
N TRP A 67 1.04 -2.01 7.38
CA TRP A 67 1.26 -3.40 6.98
C TRP A 67 0.53 -3.76 5.68
N PRO A 68 -0.78 -3.52 5.55
CA PRO A 68 -1.49 -3.71 4.29
C PRO A 68 -0.80 -3.00 3.12
N LEU A 69 -0.40 -1.74 3.29
CA LEU A 69 0.23 -0.95 2.23
C LEU A 69 1.60 -1.51 1.82
N LEU A 70 2.43 -1.90 2.81
CA LEU A 70 3.73 -2.53 2.56
C LEU A 70 3.58 -3.85 1.79
N LEU A 71 2.63 -4.70 2.21
CA LEU A 71 2.37 -5.99 1.57
C LEU A 71 1.84 -5.81 0.15
N VAL A 72 0.91 -4.88 -0.07
CA VAL A 72 0.38 -4.56 -1.40
C VAL A 72 1.49 -4.04 -2.32
N GLY A 73 2.30 -3.10 -1.86
CA GLY A 73 3.43 -2.58 -2.65
C GLY A 73 4.44 -3.68 -3.00
N SER A 74 4.78 -4.53 -2.03
CA SER A 74 5.70 -5.66 -2.21
C SER A 74 5.15 -6.70 -3.18
N LEU A 75 3.84 -7.00 -3.09
CA LEU A 75 3.15 -7.90 -4.00
C LEU A 75 3.20 -7.36 -5.44
N ILE A 76 2.92 -6.07 -5.64
CA ILE A 76 2.98 -5.44 -6.97
C ILE A 76 4.39 -5.55 -7.56
N VAL A 77 5.45 -5.27 -6.77
CA VAL A 77 6.85 -5.42 -7.23
C VAL A 77 7.16 -6.88 -7.56
N TRP A 78 6.67 -7.83 -6.77
CA TRP A 78 6.85 -9.25 -7.05
C TRP A 78 6.13 -9.68 -8.34
N MET A 79 4.91 -9.21 -8.57
CA MET A 79 4.12 -9.49 -9.77
C MET A 79 4.81 -8.94 -11.02
N ASP A 80 5.28 -7.69 -10.97
CA ASP A 80 6.05 -7.03 -12.03
C ASP A 80 7.30 -7.83 -12.40
N ARG A 81 8.10 -8.26 -11.40
CA ARG A 81 9.28 -9.12 -11.61
C ARG A 81 8.98 -10.47 -12.26
N ARG A 82 7.73 -10.94 -12.19
CA ARG A 82 7.27 -12.19 -12.81
C ARG A 82 6.48 -11.97 -14.09
N GLY A 83 6.39 -10.73 -14.59
CA GLY A 83 5.60 -10.40 -15.78
C GLY A 83 4.09 -10.61 -15.59
N ILE A 84 3.61 -10.53 -14.34
CA ILE A 84 2.19 -10.66 -14.00
C ILE A 84 1.61 -9.26 -13.85
N VAL A 85 0.58 -8.94 -14.63
CA VAL A 85 -0.15 -7.68 -14.51
C VAL A 85 -0.98 -7.71 -13.22
N PRO A 86 -0.85 -6.74 -12.30
CA PRO A 86 -1.71 -6.65 -11.12
C PRO A 86 -3.19 -6.49 -11.49
N PRO A 87 -4.13 -7.05 -10.71
CA PRO A 87 -5.53 -6.90 -11.00
C PRO A 87 -6.00 -5.45 -10.80
N GLU A 88 -6.85 -4.94 -11.69
CA GLU A 88 -7.27 -3.53 -11.70
C GLU A 88 -7.98 -3.11 -10.39
N PHE A 89 -8.72 -4.02 -9.75
CA PHE A 89 -9.40 -3.72 -8.48
C PHE A 89 -8.43 -3.31 -7.37
N LEU A 90 -7.17 -3.78 -7.40
CA LEU A 90 -6.17 -3.41 -6.41
C LEU A 90 -5.81 -1.93 -6.54
N ALA A 91 -5.65 -1.43 -7.78
CA ALA A 91 -5.38 -0.03 -8.04
C ALA A 91 -6.55 0.86 -7.62
N TRP A 92 -7.78 0.44 -7.91
CA TRP A 92 -8.99 1.17 -7.49
C TRP A 92 -9.17 1.18 -5.98
N ALA A 93 -8.92 0.07 -5.29
CA ALA A 93 -9.03 -0.02 -3.84
C ALA A 93 -8.04 0.94 -3.14
N VAL A 94 -6.77 0.93 -3.57
CA VAL A 94 -5.75 1.83 -3.03
C VAL A 94 -6.05 3.29 -3.39
N LEU A 95 -6.52 3.56 -4.60
CA LEU A 95 -6.90 4.91 -5.03
C LEU A 95 -8.07 5.46 -4.19
N GLY A 96 -9.15 4.69 -4.07
CA GLY A 96 -10.33 5.09 -3.31
C GLY A 96 -9.99 5.38 -1.85
N TRP A 97 -9.27 4.46 -1.21
CA TRP A 97 -8.84 4.65 0.17
C TRP A 97 -7.87 5.84 0.32
N GLY A 98 -6.88 5.95 -0.57
CA GLY A 98 -5.91 7.06 -0.56
C GLY A 98 -6.59 8.43 -0.71
N VAL A 99 -7.60 8.56 -1.57
CA VAL A 99 -8.36 9.80 -1.73
C VAL A 99 -9.13 10.14 -0.45
N VAL A 100 -9.79 9.16 0.18
CA VAL A 100 -10.49 9.37 1.45
C VAL A 100 -9.51 9.88 2.51
N CYS A 101 -8.36 9.23 2.67
CA CYS A 101 -7.35 9.65 3.64
C CYS A 101 -6.80 11.06 3.34
N ALA A 102 -6.51 11.37 2.07
CA ALA A 102 -5.99 12.67 1.67
C ALA A 102 -6.98 13.81 1.93
N LEU A 103 -8.28 13.55 1.90
CA LEU A 103 -9.31 14.56 2.17
C LEU A 103 -9.63 14.73 3.66
N VAL A 104 -9.50 13.65 4.45
CA VAL A 104 -9.95 13.63 5.85
C VAL A 104 -8.79 13.89 6.83
N VAL A 105 -7.58 13.46 6.50
CA VAL A 105 -6.44 13.46 7.43
C VAL A 105 -5.23 14.09 6.73
N GLU A 106 -4.97 15.36 7.03
CA GLU A 106 -3.75 16.08 6.63
C GLU A 106 -3.07 16.70 7.85
N PRO A 107 -1.72 16.78 7.86
CA PRO A 107 -0.79 16.32 6.82
C PRO A 107 -0.52 14.80 6.87
N THR A 108 -0.61 14.10 5.73
CA THR A 108 -0.32 12.66 5.60
C THR A 108 0.36 12.32 4.26
N PRO A 109 0.99 11.13 4.11
CA PRO A 109 1.51 10.67 2.83
C PRO A 109 0.42 10.26 1.81
N ALA A 110 -0.87 10.41 2.15
CA ALA A 110 -1.99 9.95 1.32
C ALA A 110 -2.01 10.53 -0.10
N PRO A 111 -1.68 11.82 -0.35
CA PRO A 111 -1.56 12.34 -1.72
C PRO A 111 -0.55 11.57 -2.58
N VAL A 112 0.56 11.11 -1.98
CA VAL A 112 1.58 10.32 -2.68
C VAL A 112 1.07 8.91 -2.97
N VAL A 113 0.29 8.32 -2.06
CA VAL A 113 -0.41 7.04 -2.29
C VAL A 113 -1.40 7.16 -3.45
N VAL A 114 -2.15 8.25 -3.54
CA VAL A 114 -3.05 8.53 -4.67
C VAL A 114 -2.29 8.59 -6.00
N ILE A 115 -1.16 9.30 -6.04
CA ILE A 115 -0.30 9.35 -7.24
C ILE A 115 0.18 7.95 -7.62
N ALA A 116 0.65 7.15 -6.67
CA ALA A 116 1.09 5.78 -6.91
C ALA A 116 -0.05 4.89 -7.44
N ALA A 117 -1.27 5.03 -6.91
CA ALA A 117 -2.43 4.27 -7.37
C ALA A 117 -2.84 4.65 -8.80
N ILE A 118 -2.76 5.93 -9.17
CA ILE A 118 -2.99 6.40 -10.55
C ILE A 118 -1.92 5.83 -11.50
N LEU A 119 -0.65 5.84 -11.09
CA LEU A 119 0.44 5.25 -11.87
C LEU A 119 0.25 3.74 -12.09
N LEU A 120 -0.18 3.03 -11.04
CA LEU A 120 -0.51 1.61 -11.10
C LEU A 120 -1.65 1.35 -12.09
N LEU A 121 -2.76 2.06 -11.95
CA LEU A 121 -3.94 1.93 -12.80
C LEU A 121 -3.60 2.17 -14.28
N ARG A 122 -2.83 3.23 -14.56
CA ARG A 122 -2.36 3.53 -15.91
C ARG A 122 -1.46 2.41 -16.45
N GLY A 123 -0.52 1.91 -15.63
CA GLY A 123 0.37 0.82 -16.01
C GLY A 123 -0.40 -0.46 -16.37
N ILE A 124 -1.38 -0.85 -15.56
CA ILE A 124 -2.25 -2.01 -15.80
C ILE A 124 -2.97 -1.89 -17.15
N ARG A 125 -3.57 -0.72 -17.43
CA ARG A 125 -4.31 -0.47 -18.67
C ARG A 125 -3.43 -0.52 -19.91
N VAL A 126 -2.23 0.05 -19.83
CA VAL A 126 -1.24 0.00 -20.94
C VAL A 126 -0.82 -1.44 -21.22
N ALA A 127 -0.50 -2.22 -20.17
CA ALA A 127 -0.13 -3.62 -20.32
C ALA A 127 -1.28 -4.46 -20.91
N GLY A 128 -2.52 -4.22 -20.48
CA GLY A 128 -3.71 -4.87 -21.04
C GLY A 128 -3.91 -4.58 -22.54
N ALA A 129 -3.74 -3.32 -22.95
CA ALA A 129 -3.83 -2.94 -24.36
C ALA A 129 -2.75 -3.61 -25.23
N GLN A 130 -1.53 -3.78 -24.69
CA GLN A 130 -0.44 -4.47 -25.40
C GLN A 130 -0.69 -5.97 -25.59
N VAL A 131 -1.47 -6.62 -24.71
CA VAL A 131 -1.85 -8.03 -24.86
C VAL A 131 -2.97 -8.20 -25.89
N ALA A 132 -3.88 -7.23 -26.02
CA ALA A 132 -4.98 -7.27 -26.98
C ALA A 132 -4.55 -7.00 -28.43
N SER A 133 -3.61 -6.07 -28.66
CA SER A 133 -3.11 -5.71 -30.00
C SER A 133 -2.48 -6.87 -30.83
N PRO A 134 -1.72 -7.82 -30.27
CA PRO A 134 -1.16 -8.94 -31.04
C PRO A 134 -2.22 -9.94 -31.56
N VAL A 135 -3.43 -9.95 -30.99
CA VAL A 135 -4.52 -10.84 -31.43
C VAL A 135 -5.20 -10.31 -32.70
N LEU A 136 -5.15 -9.00 -32.96
CA LEU A 136 -5.76 -8.37 -34.14
C LEU A 136 -4.83 -8.30 -35.36
N ALA A 137 -3.57 -8.72 -35.22
CA ALA A 137 -2.57 -8.72 -36.29
C ALA A 137 -2.38 -10.09 -36.97
N ARG A 138 -3.27 -11.06 -36.71
CA ARG A 138 -3.36 -12.36 -37.38
C ARG A 138 -4.70 -12.48 -38.11
#